data_AF-A0A2T3FK66-F1
#
_entry.id   AF-A0A2T3FK66-F1
#
_cell.length_a   1.000
_cell.length_b   1.000
_cell.length_c   1.000
_cell.angle_alpha   90.00
_cell.angle_beta   90.00
_cell.angle_gamma   90.00
#
_symmetry.space_group_name_H-M   'P 1'
#
loop_
_entity.id
_entity.type
_entity.pdbx_description
1 polymer ?
#
loop_
_entity_poly.entity_id
_entity_poly.type
_entity_poly.pdbx_seq_one_letter_code
_entity_poly.pdbx_strand_id
1 'polypeptide(L)'
;MEDKTDPQTGKPLRLIGTNERKELVHHKEYYEVIKHIQYVYSGEYDEEIETTPMYKGDMPKAVITKSFASLSLLASILDKKYNLSLPLYRQEKHLNAQGLYYRDRQCPTGS
;
A
#
# COMPACT_ATOMS: atom_id res chain seq x y z
N MET A 1 -0.63 22.82 7.19
CA MET A 1 0.50 21.88 6.99
C MET A 1 1.05 21.64 8.37
N GLU A 2 1.05 20.40 8.85
CA GLU A 2 1.65 20.09 10.15
C GLU A 2 3.16 20.27 10.03
N ASP A 3 3.71 21.30 10.67
CA ASP A 3 5.14 21.47 10.81
C ASP A 3 5.66 20.32 11.69
N LYS A 4 6.19 19.28 11.03
CA LYS A 4 6.84 18.19 11.75
C LYS A 4 8.20 18.66 12.24
N THR A 5 8.28 18.90 13.54
CA THR A 5 9.52 19.17 14.25
C THR A 5 10.15 17.86 14.72
N ASP A 6 11.46 17.76 14.62
CA ASP A 6 12.22 16.60 15.10
C ASP A 6 12.07 16.46 16.64
N PRO A 7 11.64 15.31 17.16
CA PRO A 7 11.51 15.09 18.60
C PRO A 7 12.84 15.14 19.37
N GLN A 8 14.00 14.99 18.72
CA GLN A 8 15.31 15.08 19.37
C GLN A 8 15.90 16.49 19.33
N THR A 9 15.86 17.16 18.18
CA THR A 9 16.52 18.46 17.99
C THR A 9 15.56 19.66 18.00
N GLY A 10 14.26 19.44 17.91
CA GLY A 10 13.23 20.49 17.79
C GLY A 10 13.29 21.26 16.47
N LYS A 11 14.19 20.90 15.55
CA LYS A 11 14.35 21.57 14.25
C LYS A 11 13.24 21.18 13.27
N PRO A 12 12.89 22.07 12.32
CA PRO A 12 11.90 21.75 11.29
C PRO A 12 12.42 20.68 10.32
N LEU A 13 11.62 19.65 10.06
CA LEU A 13 11.96 18.61 9.10
C LEU A 13 11.51 19.00 7.68
N ARG A 14 12.36 18.74 6.68
CA ARG A 14 12.04 18.98 5.28
C ARG A 14 11.36 17.76 4.66
N LEU A 15 10.24 17.97 3.97
CA LEU A 15 9.61 16.92 3.15
C LEU A 15 10.51 16.59 1.95
N ILE A 16 10.91 15.33 1.83
CA ILE A 16 11.76 14.85 0.72
C ILE A 16 11.00 13.96 -0.25
N GLY A 17 9.98 13.24 0.20
CA GLY A 17 9.23 12.36 -0.69
C GLY A 17 7.97 11.80 -0.08
N THR A 18 7.26 11.04 -0.90
CA THR A 18 6.01 10.39 -0.54
C THR A 18 6.04 8.95 -1.05
N ASN A 19 5.83 8.00 -0.14
CA ASN A 19 5.59 6.60 -0.49
C ASN A 19 4.09 6.38 -0.56
N GLU A 20 3.63 5.80 -1.66
CA GLU A 20 2.24 5.42 -1.85
C GLU A 20 2.09 3.89 -1.84
N ARG A 21 1.11 3.39 -1.10
CA ARG A 21 0.68 1.99 -1.16
C ARG A 21 -0.82 1.92 -1.40
N LYS A 22 -1.24 1.09 -2.35
CA LYS A 22 -2.63 0.75 -2.58
C LYS A 22 -2.99 -0.55 -1.87
N GLU A 23 -4.16 -0.59 -1.26
CA GLU A 23 -4.73 -1.77 -0.63
C GLU A 23 -6.15 -1.98 -1.12
N LEU A 24 -6.46 -3.19 -1.59
CA LEU A 24 -7.77 -3.57 -2.10
C LEU A 24 -8.52 -4.32 -0.99
N VAL A 25 -9.58 -3.70 -0.49
CA VAL A 25 -10.46 -4.25 0.54
C VAL A 25 -11.65 -4.92 -0.13
N HIS A 26 -11.91 -6.17 0.24
CA HIS A 26 -13.08 -6.91 -0.20
C HIS A 26 -14.23 -6.71 0.79
N HIS A 27 -15.33 -6.12 0.31
CA HIS A 27 -16.63 -6.17 0.95
C HIS A 27 -17.50 -7.19 0.20
N LYS A 28 -18.61 -7.65 0.78
CA LYS A 28 -19.44 -8.68 0.12
C LYS A 28 -20.07 -8.15 -1.18
N GLU A 29 -20.38 -6.87 -1.21
CA GLU A 29 -21.11 -6.20 -2.28
C GLU A 29 -20.20 -5.50 -3.29
N TYR A 30 -19.04 -5.01 -2.85
CA TYR A 30 -18.12 -4.22 -3.67
C TYR A 30 -16.66 -4.33 -3.20
N TYR A 31 -15.75 -3.74 -3.97
CA TYR A 31 -14.35 -3.60 -3.60
C TYR A 31 -13.99 -2.14 -3.43
N GLU A 32 -13.08 -1.88 -2.49
CA GLU A 32 -12.60 -0.54 -2.17
C GLU A 32 -11.09 -0.48 -2.29
N VAL A 33 -10.57 0.60 -2.88
CA VAL A 33 -9.13 0.85 -2.98
C VAL A 33 -8.74 1.92 -1.98
N ILE A 34 -8.06 1.51 -0.92
CA ILE A 34 -7.49 2.41 0.08
C ILE A 34 -6.08 2.80 -0.35
N LYS A 35 -5.81 4.10 -0.44
CA LYS A 35 -4.47 4.65 -0.70
C LYS A 35 -3.84 5.10 0.61
N HIS A 36 -2.79 4.40 1.02
CA HIS A 36 -1.95 4.79 2.14
C HIS A 36 -0.84 5.71 1.63
N ILE A 37 -0.76 6.92 2.18
CA ILE A 37 0.23 7.93 1.84
C ILE A 37 1.17 8.09 3.03
N GLN A 38 2.46 7.79 2.82
CA GLN A 38 3.49 7.97 3.83
C GLN A 38 4.46 9.05 3.38
N TYR A 39 4.45 10.17 4.09
CA TYR A 39 5.41 11.24 3.89
C TYR A 39 6.77 10.86 4.49
N VAL A 40 7.84 11.16 3.74
CA VAL A 40 9.23 10.97 4.13
C VAL A 40 9.87 12.32 4.30
N TYR A 41 10.40 12.56 5.49
CA TYR A 41 11.06 13.78 5.88
C TYR A 41 12.54 13.55 6.16
N SER A 42 13.32 14.60 6.06
CA SER A 42 14.74 14.61 6.38
C SER A 42 15.04 15.76 7.31
N GLY A 43 15.86 15.49 8.31
CA GLY A 43 16.50 16.52 9.12
C GLY A 43 17.66 17.18 8.38
N GLU A 44 18.32 18.08 9.09
CA GLU A 44 19.63 18.62 8.70
C GLU A 44 20.72 17.55 8.91
N TYR A 45 21.89 17.79 8.32
CA TYR A 45 23.05 16.95 8.60
C TYR A 45 23.41 17.04 10.08
N ASP A 46 23.61 15.88 10.71
CA ASP A 46 24.03 15.78 12.09
C ASP A 46 25.49 15.32 12.15
N GLU A 47 26.33 16.15 12.77
CA GLU A 47 27.77 15.94 12.89
C GLU A 47 28.10 14.81 13.87
N GLU A 48 27.21 14.48 14.82
CA GLU A 48 27.46 13.46 15.85
C GLU A 48 27.31 12.03 15.28
N ILE A 49 26.33 11.83 14.40
CA ILE A 49 26.06 10.55 13.72
C ILE A 49 26.58 10.50 12.29
N GLU A 50 27.28 11.55 11.83
CA GLU A 50 27.84 11.71 10.49
C GLU A 50 26.86 11.39 9.35
N THR A 51 25.56 11.60 9.57
CA THR A 51 24.48 11.21 8.67
C THR A 51 23.29 12.16 8.74
N THR A 52 22.42 12.13 7.71
CA THR A 52 21.17 12.90 7.71
C THR A 52 20.02 12.01 8.17
N PRO A 53 19.38 12.30 9.31
CA PRO A 53 18.30 11.46 9.83
C PRO A 53 17.06 11.55 8.93
N MET A 54 16.50 10.38 8.60
CA MET A 54 15.28 10.25 7.81
C MET A 54 14.11 9.77 8.66
N TYR A 55 13.00 10.49 8.59
CA TYR A 55 11.78 10.19 9.32
C TYR A 55 10.68 9.81 8.34
N LYS A 56 10.06 8.66 8.57
CA LYS A 56 8.90 8.21 7.78
C LYS A 56 7.65 8.34 8.65
N GLY A 57 6.57 8.89 8.10
CA GLY A 57 5.29 8.90 8.79
C GLY A 57 4.77 7.48 9.05
N ASP A 58 3.80 7.34 9.94
CA ASP A 58 3.19 6.04 10.20
C ASP A 58 2.44 5.52 8.97
N MET A 59 2.60 4.23 8.69
CA MET A 59 1.87 3.53 7.63
C MET A 59 1.53 2.12 8.11
N PRO A 60 0.28 1.66 7.94
CA PRO A 60 -0.09 0.30 8.34
C PRO A 60 0.76 -0.71 7.58
N LYS A 61 1.15 -1.82 8.21
CA LYS A 61 1.97 -2.86 7.56
C LYS A 61 1.14 -3.67 6.56
N ALA A 62 1.69 -3.96 5.39
CA ALA A 62 1.04 -4.85 4.43
C ALA A 62 1.13 -6.30 4.92
N VAL A 63 0.05 -7.07 4.72
CA VAL A 63 0.00 -8.50 5.05
C VAL A 63 0.99 -9.29 4.19
N ILE A 64 0.99 -9.00 2.89
CA ILE A 64 1.89 -9.59 1.91
C ILE A 64 2.72 -8.46 1.31
N THR A 65 4.04 -8.58 1.39
CA THR A 65 4.97 -7.59 0.82
C THR A 65 4.77 -7.46 -0.68
N LYS A 66 4.77 -6.22 -1.18
CA LYS A 66 4.55 -5.88 -2.61
C LYS A 66 3.20 -6.34 -3.18
N SER A 67 2.23 -6.63 -2.33
CA SER A 67 0.86 -6.93 -2.73
C SER A 67 -0.08 -5.80 -2.34
N PHE A 68 -1.14 -5.62 -3.12
CA PHE A 68 -2.29 -4.79 -2.76
C PHE A 68 -3.33 -5.56 -1.93
N ALA A 69 -3.10 -6.84 -1.63
CA ALA A 69 -4.08 -7.64 -0.90
C ALA A 69 -4.24 -7.18 0.55
N SER A 70 -5.46 -6.77 0.90
CA SER A 70 -5.88 -6.60 2.29
C SER A 70 -6.10 -7.94 2.98
N LEU A 71 -6.23 -7.91 4.31
CA LEU A 71 -6.65 -9.08 5.10
C LEU A 71 -8.00 -9.63 4.64
N SER A 72 -8.98 -8.77 4.36
CA SER A 72 -10.32 -9.21 3.95
C SER A 72 -10.32 -9.86 2.58
N LEU A 73 -9.56 -9.30 1.63
CA LEU A 73 -9.40 -9.91 0.31
C LEU A 73 -8.74 -11.29 0.43
N LEU A 74 -7.64 -11.37 1.17
CA LEU A 74 -6.93 -12.62 1.39
C LEU A 74 -7.83 -13.69 2.03
N ALA A 75 -8.58 -13.32 3.08
CA ALA A 75 -9.55 -14.21 3.71
C ALA A 75 -10.60 -14.72 2.71
N SER A 76 -11.13 -13.84 1.85
CA SER A 76 -12.11 -14.23 0.84
C SER A 76 -11.55 -15.23 -0.18
N ILE A 77 -10.29 -15.08 -0.59
CA ILE A 77 -9.62 -15.98 -1.54
C ILE A 77 -9.37 -17.34 -0.90
N LEU A 78 -8.91 -17.33 0.36
CA LEU A 78 -8.65 -18.55 1.13
C LEU A 78 -9.95 -19.34 1.36
N ASP A 79 -11.01 -18.67 1.78
CA ASP A 79 -12.33 -19.29 1.95
C ASP A 79 -12.81 -19.93 0.65
N LYS A 80 -12.76 -19.19 -0.47
CA LYS A 80 -13.11 -19.72 -1.80
C LYS A 80 -12.24 -20.91 -2.20
N LYS A 81 -10.93 -20.88 -1.94
CA LYS A 81 -10.01 -21.95 -2.33
C LYS A 81 -10.21 -23.22 -1.49
N TYR A 82 -10.31 -23.07 -0.17
CA TYR A 82 -10.24 -24.20 0.76
C TYR A 82 -11.60 -24.69 1.24
N ASN A 83 -12.57 -23.79 1.47
CA ASN A 83 -13.91 -24.18 1.91
C ASN A 83 -14.84 -24.45 0.72
N LEU A 84 -14.76 -23.62 -0.34
CA LEU A 84 -15.61 -23.76 -1.53
C LEU A 84 -14.96 -24.56 -2.67
N SER A 85 -13.72 -25.03 -2.49
CA SER A 85 -12.96 -25.78 -3.51
C SER A 85 -12.89 -25.08 -4.87
N LEU A 86 -12.93 -23.75 -4.88
CA LEU A 86 -12.92 -22.94 -6.10
C LEU A 86 -11.47 -22.79 -6.59
N PRO A 87 -11.11 -23.30 -7.77
CA PRO A 87 -9.73 -23.26 -8.23
C PRO A 87 -9.28 -21.82 -8.50
N LEU A 88 -8.01 -21.52 -8.19
CA LEU A 88 -7.45 -20.16 -8.23
C LEU A 88 -7.59 -19.47 -9.59
N TYR A 89 -7.39 -20.19 -10.69
CA TYR A 89 -7.55 -19.62 -12.04
C TYR A 89 -8.98 -19.10 -12.30
N ARG A 90 -9.99 -19.73 -11.70
CA ARG A 90 -11.39 -19.32 -11.85
C ARG A 90 -11.68 -18.09 -11.01
N GLN A 91 -11.09 -18.01 -9.82
CA GLN A 91 -11.15 -16.81 -8.98
C GLN A 91 -10.50 -15.62 -9.69
N GLU A 92 -9.32 -15.82 -10.28
CA GLU A 92 -8.63 -14.80 -11.08
C GLU A 92 -9.50 -14.33 -12.26
N LYS A 93 -10.09 -15.26 -13.02
CA LYS A 93 -10.99 -14.91 -14.12
C LYS A 93 -12.19 -14.08 -13.66
N HIS A 94 -12.75 -14.39 -12.49
CA HIS A 94 -13.87 -13.65 -11.91
C HIS A 94 -13.46 -12.23 -11.50
N LEU A 95 -12.32 -12.07 -10.83
CA LEU A 95 -11.77 -10.76 -10.45
C LEU A 95 -11.44 -9.92 -11.70
N ASN A 96 -10.85 -10.51 -12.73
CA ASN A 96 -10.60 -9.83 -14.01
C ASN A 96 -11.90 -9.35 -14.67
N ALA A 97 -12.99 -10.13 -14.58
CA ALA A 97 -14.30 -9.73 -15.08
C ALA A 97 -14.92 -8.55 -14.28
N GLN A 98 -14.50 -8.38 -13.02
CA GLN A 98 -14.85 -7.24 -12.17
C GLN A 98 -13.89 -6.04 -12.37
N GLY A 99 -12.95 -6.12 -13.31
CA GLY A 99 -11.96 -5.06 -13.57
C GLY A 99 -10.76 -5.06 -12.62
N LEU A 100 -10.60 -6.10 -11.78
CA LEU A 100 -9.50 -6.25 -10.85
C LEU A 100 -8.41 -7.12 -11.48
N TYR A 101 -7.45 -6.47 -12.15
CA TYR A 101 -6.38 -7.14 -12.87
C TYR A 101 -5.14 -7.38 -11.99
N TYR A 102 -4.61 -8.61 -12.02
CA TYR A 102 -3.38 -8.98 -11.30
C TYR A 102 -2.08 -8.51 -11.97
N ARG A 103 -2.16 -8.11 -13.25
CA ARG A 103 -1.08 -7.46 -13.97
C ARG A 103 -1.56 -6.07 -14.34
N ASP A 104 -0.78 -5.05 -14.01
CA ASP A 104 -0.78 -3.77 -14.71
C ASP A 104 -0.38 -4.03 -16.17
N ARG A 105 -1.24 -4.68 -16.95
CA ARG A 105 -1.32 -4.34 -18.36
C ARG A 105 -2.10 -3.04 -18.35
N GLN A 106 -1.39 -1.92 -18.45
CA GLN A 106 -1.93 -0.83 -19.26
C GLN A 106 -2.38 -1.49 -20.56
N CYS A 107 -3.67 -1.77 -20.69
CA CYS A 107 -4.25 -2.06 -21.98
C CYS A 107 -3.99 -0.77 -22.77
N PRO A 108 -3.18 -0.77 -23.84
CA PRO A 108 -3.30 0.31 -24.79
C PRO A 108 -4.74 0.20 -25.27
N THR A 109 -5.54 1.23 -24.98
CA THR A 109 -6.86 1.36 -25.58
C THR A 109 -6.64 1.37 -27.08
N GLY A 110 -6.88 0.23 -27.72
CA GLY A 110 -6.99 0.14 -29.16
C GLY A 110 -8.34 0.74 -29.54
N SER A 111 -8.28 1.94 -30.09
CA SER A 111 -9.25 2.50 -31.03
C SER A 111 -8.51 3.43 -31.97
#